data_AF-A0A0I9YH02-F1
#
_entry.id   AF-A0A0I9YH02-F1
#
_cell.length_a   1.000
_cell.length_b   1.000
_cell.length_c   1.000
_cell.angle_alpha   90.00
_cell.angle_beta   90.00
_cell.angle_gamma   90.00
#
_symmetry.space_group_name_H-M   'P 1'
#
loop_
_entity.id
_entity.type
_entity.pdbx_description
1 polymer ?
#
loop_
_entity_poly.entity_id
_entity_poly.type
_entity_poly.pdbx_seq_one_letter_code
_entity_poly.pdbx_strand_id
1 'polypeptide(L)'
;MALLLVLWLAALVVLAIAFEPDLYWFSYYSVDYTLGFVRRGLAGEMLDLFPAGHYFAGLHTLRWLSSTFFIGGLVAVAVRFGRSERRLMLALLIAVLPFGFAFAVLSAHPDLFAGAALAGFAVTLASVKNGRSTLFASATYGVTIAVLTLAHEAIPSLFSLGAVLAIATLAAHSPINIQRISALLAVAPGLAVAVAAALLGRRGISSQLCAMVPHGAVDWPAAGKLSASQILSGQHFYIDYHDWMCRNIIMNFDQTFADAARFVASIGAGLLASTAFGIALLTMTVLAIGHVSGVPFRRFCELPRRRLWWVTFAAVLMLPVFATSVDWVRWWVTISFDIGIVYLLYASSQPEATQEPTRRTRVVFAVGVMLLALFPVGVIPGFGVPPPV
;
A
#
# COMPACT_ATOMS: atom_id res chain seq x y z
N MET A 1 20.53 -16.10 8.97
CA MET A 1 19.24 -15.55 8.48
C MET A 1 19.28 -14.04 8.36
N ALA A 2 19.50 -13.28 9.45
CA ALA A 2 19.52 -11.81 9.39
C ALA A 2 20.49 -11.25 8.32
N LEU A 3 21.73 -11.76 8.23
CA LEU A 3 22.67 -11.35 7.18
C LEU A 3 22.15 -11.62 5.76
N LEU A 4 21.54 -12.79 5.53
CA LEU A 4 20.96 -13.13 4.22
C LEU A 4 19.80 -12.19 3.86
N LEU A 5 18.98 -11.83 4.86
CA LEU A 5 17.93 -10.83 4.66
C LEU A 5 18.53 -9.48 4.32
N VAL A 6 19.56 -9.00 5.02
CA VAL A 6 20.21 -7.73 4.68
C VAL A 6 20.76 -7.73 3.26
N LEU A 7 21.43 -8.82 2.84
CA LEU A 7 21.92 -8.97 1.47
C LEU A 7 20.77 -8.98 0.45
N TRP A 8 19.67 -9.66 0.77
CA TRP A 8 18.47 -9.68 -0.08
C TRP A 8 17.80 -8.31 -0.20
N LEU A 9 17.68 -7.56 0.90
CA LEU A 9 17.16 -6.19 0.90
C LEU A 9 18.04 -5.27 0.03
N ALA A 10 19.37 -5.37 0.18
CA ALA A 10 20.31 -4.61 -0.64
C ALA A 10 20.19 -4.97 -2.12
N ALA A 11 20.08 -6.27 -2.45
CA ALA A 11 19.87 -6.73 -3.82
C ALA A 11 18.55 -6.20 -4.41
N LEU A 12 17.47 -6.13 -3.63
CA LEU A 12 16.21 -5.53 -4.06
C LEU A 12 16.31 -4.03 -4.31
N VAL A 13 17.06 -3.28 -3.50
CA VAL A 13 17.31 -1.86 -3.74
C VAL A 13 18.09 -1.67 -5.05
N VAL A 14 19.15 -2.45 -5.26
CA VAL A 14 19.91 -2.42 -6.52
C VAL A 14 19.02 -2.77 -7.71
N LEU A 15 18.19 -3.81 -7.59
CA LEU A 15 17.25 -4.19 -8.64
C LEU A 15 16.24 -3.08 -8.92
N ALA A 16 15.71 -2.43 -7.88
CA ALA A 16 14.73 -1.37 -8.06
C ALA A 16 15.34 -0.13 -8.71
N ILE A 17 16.58 0.22 -8.38
CA ILE A 17 17.33 1.29 -9.07
C ILE A 17 17.61 0.90 -10.53
N ALA A 18 17.97 -0.36 -10.81
CA ALA A 18 18.37 -0.79 -12.15
C ALA A 18 17.18 -1.05 -13.09
N PHE A 19 16.04 -1.49 -12.56
CA PHE A 19 14.86 -1.88 -13.33
C PHE A 19 13.78 -0.79 -13.37
N GLU A 20 14.10 0.40 -12.84
CA GLU A 20 13.22 1.56 -12.53
C GLU A 20 12.05 1.69 -13.52
N PRO A 21 10.86 1.11 -13.24
CA PRO A 21 9.71 1.29 -14.11
C PRO A 21 9.04 2.58 -13.69
N ASP A 22 9.71 3.72 -13.88
CA ASP A 22 9.37 4.99 -13.25
C ASP A 22 8.11 5.68 -13.75
N LEU A 23 7.79 5.46 -15.02
CA LEU A 23 6.71 6.18 -15.71
C LEU A 23 5.35 6.06 -15.02
N TYR A 24 4.98 4.85 -14.58
CA TYR A 24 3.69 4.66 -13.91
C TYR A 24 3.63 5.36 -12.54
N TRP A 25 4.74 5.39 -11.79
CA TRP A 25 4.82 6.05 -10.48
C TRP A 25 4.81 7.56 -10.61
N PHE A 26 5.59 8.07 -11.56
CA PHE A 26 5.71 9.50 -11.84
C PHE A 26 4.36 10.11 -12.20
N SER A 27 3.50 9.30 -12.84
CA SER A 27 2.14 9.70 -13.20
C SER A 27 1.24 10.12 -12.04
N TYR A 28 1.56 9.72 -10.81
CA TYR A 28 0.80 10.15 -9.64
C TYR A 28 1.08 11.60 -9.23
N TYR A 29 2.24 12.14 -9.61
CA TYR A 29 2.73 13.46 -9.22
C TYR A 29 2.71 14.47 -10.37
N SER A 30 2.18 14.08 -11.54
CA SER A 30 2.24 14.88 -12.76
C SER A 30 1.16 15.97 -12.86
N VAL A 31 0.28 16.08 -11.87
CA VAL A 31 -0.86 17.01 -11.87
C VAL A 31 -0.92 17.73 -10.53
N ASP A 32 -0.97 19.06 -10.58
CA ASP A 32 -1.05 19.99 -9.45
C ASP A 32 -2.42 20.71 -9.41
N TYR A 33 -2.56 21.77 -8.61
CA TYR A 33 -3.77 22.61 -8.60
C TYR A 33 -3.69 23.87 -9.46
N THR A 34 -2.72 23.99 -10.38
CA THR A 34 -2.56 25.16 -11.26
C THR A 34 -3.81 25.41 -12.11
N LEU A 35 -4.48 24.34 -12.55
CA LEU A 35 -5.75 24.43 -13.28
C LEU A 35 -6.98 24.38 -12.37
N GLY A 36 -6.83 24.59 -11.07
CA GLY A 36 -7.89 24.50 -10.05
C GLY A 36 -7.99 23.11 -9.43
N PHE A 37 -9.05 22.88 -8.65
CA PHE A 37 -9.19 21.65 -7.87
C PHE A 37 -9.40 20.42 -8.77
N VAL A 38 -8.40 19.55 -8.83
CA VAL A 38 -8.37 18.31 -9.64
C VAL A 38 -7.96 17.12 -8.77
N ARG A 39 -8.39 15.91 -9.15
CA ARG A 39 -7.97 14.67 -8.45
C ARG A 39 -6.44 14.59 -8.44
N ARG A 40 -5.85 14.12 -7.33
CA ARG A 40 -4.40 13.96 -7.14
C ARG A 40 -3.57 15.26 -7.11
N GLY A 41 -4.20 16.44 -7.18
CA GLY A 41 -3.47 17.71 -7.27
C GLY A 41 -2.45 17.94 -6.15
N LEU A 42 -2.72 17.47 -4.91
CA LEU A 42 -1.75 17.61 -3.82
C LEU A 42 -0.44 16.86 -4.09
N ALA A 43 -0.46 15.78 -4.87
CA ALA A 43 0.76 15.08 -5.24
C ALA A 43 1.64 15.94 -6.17
N GLY A 44 1.04 16.67 -7.12
CA GLY A 44 1.76 17.67 -7.93
C GLY A 44 2.32 18.80 -7.07
N GLU A 45 1.53 19.32 -6.13
CA GLU A 45 2.02 20.37 -5.21
C GLU A 45 3.23 19.91 -4.37
N MET A 46 3.30 18.61 -4.02
CA MET A 46 4.49 18.05 -3.36
C MET A 46 5.72 18.06 -4.26
N LEU A 47 5.53 17.89 -5.58
CA LEU A 47 6.59 17.98 -6.57
C LEU A 47 7.04 19.43 -6.80
N ASP A 48 6.13 20.40 -6.67
CA ASP A 48 6.43 21.83 -6.82
C ASP A 48 7.24 22.42 -5.65
N LEU A 49 7.45 21.64 -4.58
CA LEU A 49 8.46 21.95 -3.55
C LEU A 49 9.90 21.90 -4.10
N PHE A 50 10.11 21.24 -5.24
CA PHE A 50 11.38 21.20 -5.94
C PHE A 50 11.43 22.32 -7.00
N PRO A 51 12.60 22.93 -7.26
CA PRO A 51 12.73 23.90 -8.34
C PRO A 51 12.33 23.29 -9.69
N ALA A 52 11.66 24.05 -10.56
CA ALA A 52 11.14 23.55 -11.84
C ALA A 52 12.20 22.82 -12.72
N GLY A 53 13.46 23.27 -12.68
CA GLY A 53 14.56 22.59 -13.40
C GLY A 53 14.94 21.21 -12.86
N HIS A 54 14.35 20.76 -11.75
CA HIS A 54 14.63 19.50 -11.07
C HIS A 54 13.41 18.56 -11.05
N TYR A 55 12.46 18.73 -11.97
CA TYR A 55 11.22 17.94 -12.05
C TYR A 55 11.44 16.42 -11.89
N PHE A 56 12.28 15.81 -12.73
CA PHE A 56 12.53 14.36 -12.66
C PHE A 56 13.30 13.95 -11.39
N ALA A 57 14.24 14.77 -10.92
CA ALA A 57 14.92 14.51 -9.66
C ALA A 57 13.95 14.56 -8.45
N GLY A 58 12.98 15.47 -8.49
CA GLY A 58 11.89 15.54 -7.52
C GLY A 58 11.02 14.29 -7.55
N LEU A 59 10.66 13.80 -8.75
CA LEU A 59 9.91 12.55 -8.93
C LEU A 59 10.63 11.32 -8.34
N HIS A 60 11.92 11.14 -8.64
CA HIS A 60 12.72 10.08 -8.02
C HIS A 60 12.80 10.25 -6.50
N THR A 61 12.94 11.48 -6.00
CA THR A 61 12.98 11.74 -4.55
C THR A 61 11.66 11.34 -3.89
N LEU A 62 10.52 11.72 -4.48
CA LEU A 62 9.19 11.38 -3.96
C LEU A 62 8.90 9.89 -4.00
N ARG A 63 9.36 9.18 -5.04
CA ARG A 63 9.34 7.71 -5.12
C ARG A 63 10.02 7.09 -3.90
N TRP A 64 11.27 7.45 -3.63
CA TRP A 64 12.01 6.88 -2.50
C TRP A 64 11.47 7.34 -1.14
N LEU A 65 10.89 8.53 -1.08
CA LEU A 65 10.25 9.06 0.13
C LEU A 65 9.07 8.19 0.55
N SER A 66 8.17 7.84 -0.38
CA SER A 66 7.00 7.00 -0.07
C SER A 66 7.41 5.62 0.46
N SER A 67 8.38 4.97 -0.18
CA SER A 67 8.99 3.72 0.29
C SER A 67 9.59 3.86 1.68
N THR A 68 10.34 4.94 1.93
CA THR A 68 11.02 5.18 3.22
C THR A 68 10.03 5.34 4.36
N PHE A 69 8.96 6.13 4.18
CA PHE A 69 7.92 6.30 5.19
C PHE A 69 7.23 4.97 5.51
N PHE A 70 6.89 4.19 4.49
CA PHE A 70 6.24 2.89 4.68
C PHE A 70 7.15 1.87 5.38
N ILE A 71 8.42 1.78 4.98
CA ILE A 71 9.42 0.95 5.67
C ILE A 71 9.57 1.41 7.13
N GLY A 72 9.60 2.71 7.38
CA GLY A 72 9.61 3.28 8.73
C GLY A 72 8.40 2.83 9.56
N GLY A 73 7.21 2.79 8.96
CA GLY A 73 5.99 2.24 9.59
C GLY A 73 6.11 0.75 9.92
N LEU A 74 6.65 -0.07 9.02
CA LEU A 74 6.91 -1.49 9.26
C LEU A 74 7.94 -1.69 10.39
N VAL A 75 9.00 -0.88 10.42
CA VAL A 75 9.99 -0.88 11.50
C VAL A 75 9.33 -0.50 12.83
N ALA A 76 8.48 0.52 12.86
CA ALA A 76 7.74 0.93 14.06
C ALA A 76 6.87 -0.22 14.63
N VAL A 77 6.26 -1.03 13.75
CA VAL A 77 5.56 -2.26 14.16
C VAL A 77 6.53 -3.30 14.73
N ALA A 78 7.63 -3.57 14.03
CA ALA A 78 8.61 -4.58 14.44
C ALA A 78 9.28 -4.26 15.79
N VAL A 79 9.66 -3.00 16.03
CA VAL A 79 10.27 -2.58 17.31
C VAL A 79 9.32 -2.66 18.49
N ARG A 80 8.00 -2.73 18.23
CA ARG A 80 7.01 -2.93 19.29
C ARG A 80 7.05 -4.35 19.84
N PHE A 81 7.68 -5.29 19.12
CA PHE A 81 7.82 -6.66 19.55
C PHE A 81 8.91 -6.77 20.62
N GLY A 82 8.65 -7.57 21.65
CA GLY A 82 9.66 -7.93 22.65
C GLY A 82 10.78 -8.85 22.13
N ARG A 83 11.70 -9.26 23.02
CA ARG A 83 12.95 -9.95 22.64
C ARG A 83 12.89 -11.47 22.52
N SER A 84 11.72 -12.11 22.71
CA SER A 84 11.63 -13.58 22.56
C SER A 84 11.94 -14.01 21.13
N GLU A 85 12.44 -15.22 20.96
CA GLU A 85 12.83 -15.73 19.63
C GLU A 85 11.67 -15.67 18.64
N ARG A 86 10.45 -16.07 19.02
CA ARG A 86 9.26 -15.95 18.16
C ARG A 86 8.95 -14.51 17.76
N ARG A 87 9.12 -13.54 18.67
CA ARG A 87 8.90 -12.12 18.37
C ARG A 87 9.95 -11.56 17.42
N LEU A 88 11.20 -11.98 17.56
CA LEU A 88 12.26 -11.68 16.59
C LEU A 88 11.97 -12.31 15.22
N MET A 89 11.50 -13.56 15.19
CA MET A 89 11.07 -14.22 13.95
C MET A 89 9.92 -13.45 13.28
N LEU A 90 8.93 -12.97 14.04
CA LEU A 90 7.86 -12.12 13.50
C LEU A 90 8.39 -10.79 12.96
N ALA A 91 9.32 -10.14 13.66
CA ALA A 91 9.94 -8.90 13.19
C ALA A 91 10.65 -9.10 11.84
N LEU A 92 11.42 -10.19 11.71
CA LEU A 92 12.10 -10.54 10.47
C LEU A 92 11.12 -10.97 9.36
N LEU A 93 10.02 -11.63 9.71
CA LEU A 93 8.98 -12.04 8.76
C LEU A 93 8.37 -10.84 8.03
N ILE A 94 8.17 -9.71 8.72
CA ILE A 94 7.58 -8.49 8.13
C ILE A 94 8.29 -8.07 6.85
N ALA A 95 9.62 -8.18 6.81
CA ALA A 95 10.42 -7.76 5.65
C ALA A 95 10.08 -8.54 4.37
N VAL A 96 9.66 -9.80 4.49
CA VAL A 96 9.41 -10.71 3.36
C VAL A 96 7.93 -11.03 3.15
N LEU A 97 7.02 -10.53 3.99
CA LEU A 97 5.59 -10.68 3.72
C LEU A 97 5.22 -10.01 2.39
N PRO A 98 4.10 -10.39 1.76
CA PRO A 98 3.68 -9.81 0.48
C PRO A 98 3.55 -8.27 0.49
N PHE A 99 3.29 -7.66 1.66
CA PHE A 99 3.27 -6.21 1.86
C PHE A 99 4.57 -5.63 2.43
N GLY A 100 5.63 -6.43 2.48
CA GLY A 100 6.90 -6.13 3.14
C GLY A 100 7.81 -5.20 2.32
N PHE A 101 9.12 -5.41 2.45
CA PHE A 101 10.11 -4.52 1.86
C PHE A 101 10.10 -4.53 0.32
N ALA A 102 9.91 -5.72 -0.28
CA ALA A 102 9.82 -5.85 -1.74
C ALA A 102 8.68 -5.00 -2.31
N PHE A 103 7.51 -5.04 -1.66
CA PHE A 103 6.37 -4.19 -2.04
C PHE A 103 6.71 -2.71 -1.90
N ALA A 104 7.34 -2.31 -0.79
CA ALA A 104 7.70 -0.90 -0.56
C ALA A 104 8.62 -0.33 -1.65
N VAL A 105 9.63 -1.09 -2.07
CA VAL A 105 10.71 -0.62 -2.96
C VAL A 105 10.35 -0.78 -4.44
N LEU A 106 9.66 -1.86 -4.79
CA LEU A 106 9.25 -2.13 -6.17
C LEU A 106 7.89 -1.51 -6.51
N SER A 107 7.08 -1.16 -5.48
CA SER A 107 5.72 -0.63 -5.62
C SER A 107 5.53 0.73 -4.90
N ALA A 108 6.38 1.71 -5.21
CA ALA A 108 6.50 3.02 -4.55
C ALA A 108 5.34 4.03 -4.77
N HIS A 109 4.09 3.60 -4.60
CA HIS A 109 2.90 4.41 -4.83
C HIS A 109 2.71 5.45 -3.70
N PRO A 110 1.97 6.55 -3.94
CA PRO A 110 1.63 7.51 -2.88
C PRO A 110 0.80 6.92 -1.73
N ASP A 111 0.06 5.84 -1.97
CA ASP A 111 -0.73 5.16 -0.94
C ASP A 111 0.14 4.50 0.14
N LEU A 112 1.44 4.32 -0.10
CA LEU A 112 2.42 3.91 0.91
C LEU A 112 2.52 4.90 2.09
N PHE A 113 2.28 6.20 1.88
CA PHE A 113 2.18 7.17 2.98
C PHE A 113 1.01 6.85 3.92
N ALA A 114 -0.13 6.42 3.36
CA ALA A 114 -1.28 6.02 4.15
C ALA A 114 -1.06 4.67 4.83
N GLY A 115 -0.34 3.74 4.18
CA GLY A 115 0.14 2.52 4.83
C GLY A 115 1.02 2.83 6.05
N ALA A 116 1.97 3.76 5.92
CA ALA A 116 2.79 4.21 7.04
C ALA A 116 1.94 4.82 8.18
N ALA A 117 0.97 5.68 7.83
CA ALA A 117 0.05 6.29 8.78
C ALA A 117 -0.77 5.22 9.52
N LEU A 118 -1.26 4.19 8.82
CA LEU A 118 -2.02 3.09 9.43
C LEU A 118 -1.14 2.25 10.36
N ALA A 119 0.10 1.95 9.98
CA ALA A 119 1.05 1.25 10.83
C ALA A 119 1.31 2.05 12.13
N GLY A 120 1.58 3.35 12.02
CA GLY A 120 1.76 4.23 13.17
C GLY A 120 0.51 4.33 14.06
N PHE A 121 -0.68 4.42 13.43
CA PHE A 121 -1.96 4.41 14.15
C PHE A 121 -2.18 3.10 14.91
N ALA A 122 -1.92 1.95 14.29
CA ALA A 122 -2.05 0.64 14.92
C ALA A 122 -1.06 0.47 16.10
N VAL A 123 0.21 0.88 15.94
CA VAL A 123 1.21 0.88 17.02
C VAL A 123 0.77 1.77 18.20
N THR A 124 0.20 2.95 17.88
CA THR A 124 -0.34 3.88 18.88
C THR A 124 -1.51 3.23 19.64
N LEU A 125 -2.48 2.64 18.93
CA LEU A 125 -3.61 1.94 19.53
C LEU A 125 -3.21 0.74 20.39
N ALA A 126 -2.16 0.01 20.01
CA ALA A 126 -1.62 -1.08 20.82
C ALA A 126 -1.03 -0.58 22.17
N SER A 127 -0.68 0.70 22.25
CA SER A 127 0.04 1.29 23.39
C SER A 127 -0.88 2.10 24.31
N VAL A 128 -1.88 2.81 23.78
CA VAL A 128 -2.81 3.61 24.59
C VAL A 128 -3.82 2.74 25.34
N LYS A 129 -4.25 3.21 26.53
CA LYS A 129 -5.18 2.48 27.42
C LYS A 129 -6.43 3.27 27.81
N ASN A 130 -6.47 4.56 27.48
CA ASN A 130 -7.57 5.44 27.86
C ASN A 130 -8.34 5.91 26.62
N GLY A 131 -9.63 6.18 26.79
CA GLY A 131 -10.49 6.53 25.66
C GLY A 131 -10.15 7.86 24.98
N ARG A 132 -9.61 8.84 25.72
CA ARG A 132 -9.25 10.16 25.16
C ARG A 132 -8.10 10.03 24.16
N SER A 133 -7.06 9.30 24.51
CA SER A 133 -5.92 9.02 23.63
C SER A 133 -6.34 8.21 22.40
N THR A 134 -7.27 7.25 22.55
CA THR A 134 -7.84 6.52 21.41
C THR A 134 -8.56 7.48 20.45
N LEU A 135 -9.42 8.36 20.97
CA LEU A 135 -10.14 9.35 20.15
C LEU A 135 -9.19 10.31 19.44
N PHE A 136 -8.18 10.82 20.16
CA PHE A 136 -7.18 11.71 19.58
C PHE A 136 -6.38 11.02 18.47
N ALA A 137 -5.88 9.81 18.71
CA ALA A 137 -5.16 9.03 17.72
C ALA A 137 -6.03 8.77 16.47
N SER A 138 -7.32 8.44 16.65
CA SER A 138 -8.26 8.24 15.56
C SER A 138 -8.55 9.52 14.78
N ALA A 139 -8.69 10.66 15.44
CA ALA A 139 -8.86 11.95 14.78
C ALA A 139 -7.61 12.34 13.98
N THR A 140 -6.42 12.21 14.57
CA THR A 140 -5.16 12.50 13.88
C THR A 140 -4.97 11.60 12.66
N TYR A 141 -5.24 10.30 12.79
CA TYR A 141 -5.21 9.37 11.65
C TYR A 141 -6.22 9.77 10.58
N GLY A 142 -7.48 10.05 10.96
CA GLY A 142 -8.52 10.45 10.00
C GLY A 142 -8.19 11.73 9.25
N VAL A 143 -7.66 12.75 9.92
CA VAL A 143 -7.19 13.99 9.27
C VAL A 143 -6.01 13.71 8.34
N THR A 144 -5.07 12.85 8.76
CA THR A 144 -3.94 12.44 7.90
C THR A 144 -4.44 11.76 6.63
N ILE A 145 -5.38 10.82 6.77
CA ILE A 145 -6.01 10.16 5.61
C ILE A 145 -6.75 11.18 4.74
N ALA A 146 -7.49 12.14 5.32
CA ALA A 146 -8.16 13.18 4.56
C ALA A 146 -7.20 14.02 3.71
N VAL A 147 -6.04 14.39 4.24
CA VAL A 147 -5.00 15.09 3.47
C VAL A 147 -4.43 14.18 2.38
N LEU A 148 -4.07 12.94 2.72
CA LEU A 148 -3.51 12.00 1.75
C LEU A 148 -4.50 11.64 0.63
N THR A 149 -5.81 11.66 0.89
CA THR A 149 -6.85 11.51 -0.14
C THR A 149 -6.71 12.53 -1.27
N LEU A 150 -6.20 13.74 -0.99
CA LEU A 150 -5.97 14.77 -2.01
C LEU A 150 -4.80 14.42 -2.93
N ALA A 151 -3.83 13.62 -2.46
CA ALA A 151 -2.71 13.10 -3.26
C ALA A 151 -3.12 11.82 -4.00
N HIS A 152 -3.94 10.96 -3.37
CA HIS A 152 -4.55 9.81 -4.03
C HIS A 152 -5.93 9.48 -3.44
N GLU A 153 -6.96 9.67 -4.26
CA GLU A 153 -8.37 9.60 -3.94
C GLU A 153 -8.87 8.22 -3.47
N ALA A 154 -8.13 7.14 -3.78
CA ALA A 154 -8.51 5.78 -3.39
C ALA A 154 -8.07 5.42 -1.96
N ILE A 155 -7.14 6.17 -1.37
CA ILE A 155 -6.58 5.93 -0.03
C ILE A 155 -7.62 5.61 1.05
N PRO A 156 -8.73 6.36 1.22
CA PRO A 156 -9.68 6.07 2.29
C PRO A 156 -10.38 4.72 2.08
N SER A 157 -10.67 4.34 0.84
CA SER A 157 -11.18 3.01 0.51
C SER A 157 -10.17 1.91 0.84
N LEU A 158 -8.89 2.15 0.55
CA LEU A 158 -7.80 1.20 0.71
C LEU A 158 -7.50 0.80 2.16
N PHE A 159 -7.56 1.75 3.10
CA PHE A 159 -7.07 1.54 4.48
C PHE A 159 -8.17 1.62 5.56
N SER A 160 -9.44 1.78 5.17
CA SER A 160 -10.56 1.79 6.13
C SER A 160 -10.71 0.46 6.85
N LEU A 161 -10.47 -0.67 6.16
CA LEU A 161 -10.54 -2.00 6.76
C LEU A 161 -9.53 -2.15 7.89
N GLY A 162 -8.27 -1.81 7.63
CA GLY A 162 -7.19 -1.84 8.62
C GLY A 162 -7.45 -0.93 9.82
N ALA A 163 -7.94 0.30 9.58
CA ALA A 163 -8.27 1.23 10.66
C ALA A 163 -9.39 0.70 11.58
N VAL A 164 -10.47 0.16 10.99
CA VAL A 164 -11.58 -0.43 11.74
C VAL A 164 -11.14 -1.69 12.48
N LEU A 165 -10.33 -2.55 11.86
CA LEU A 165 -9.76 -3.73 12.51
C LEU A 165 -8.85 -3.33 13.68
N ALA A 166 -7.99 -2.33 13.53
CA ALA A 166 -7.12 -1.83 14.59
C ALA A 166 -7.93 -1.34 15.79
N ILE A 167 -9.00 -0.56 15.57
CA ILE A 167 -9.88 -0.08 16.63
C ILE A 167 -10.64 -1.25 17.29
N ALA A 168 -11.21 -2.15 16.50
CA ALA A 168 -12.01 -3.26 17.02
C ALA A 168 -11.19 -4.28 17.82
N THR A 169 -9.88 -4.39 17.56
CA THR A 169 -8.99 -5.40 18.15
C THR A 169 -8.01 -4.82 19.17
N LEU A 170 -7.25 -3.78 18.83
CA LEU A 170 -6.20 -3.20 19.68
C LEU A 170 -6.81 -2.26 20.74
N ALA A 171 -7.89 -1.57 20.41
CA ALA A 171 -8.68 -0.77 21.35
C ALA A 171 -9.89 -1.54 21.94
N ALA A 172 -9.87 -2.88 21.92
CA ALA A 172 -10.99 -3.72 22.38
C ALA A 172 -11.40 -3.49 23.84
N HIS A 173 -10.48 -3.00 24.68
CA HIS A 173 -10.71 -2.63 26.08
C HIS A 173 -11.54 -1.35 26.26
N SER A 174 -11.61 -0.50 25.23
CA SER A 174 -12.38 0.75 25.29
C SER A 174 -13.89 0.49 25.21
N PRO A 175 -14.74 1.32 25.85
CA PRO A 175 -16.19 1.23 25.72
C PRO A 175 -16.65 1.32 24.26
N ILE A 176 -17.76 0.65 23.92
CA ILE A 176 -18.26 0.58 22.54
C ILE A 176 -18.53 1.97 21.92
N ASN A 177 -18.96 2.95 22.73
CA ASN A 177 -19.20 4.32 22.26
C ASN A 177 -17.91 5.01 21.83
N ILE A 178 -16.82 4.81 22.58
CA ILE A 178 -15.51 5.33 22.21
C ILE A 178 -15.03 4.67 20.92
N GLN A 179 -15.19 3.35 20.78
CA GLN A 179 -14.81 2.65 19.55
C GLN A 179 -15.62 3.12 18.33
N ARG A 180 -16.94 3.36 18.50
CA ARG A 180 -17.81 3.91 17.44
C ARG A 180 -17.31 5.26 16.95
N ILE A 181 -17.11 6.20 17.89
CA ILE A 181 -16.65 7.55 17.56
C ILE A 181 -15.25 7.49 16.97
N SER A 182 -14.36 6.65 17.50
CA SER A 182 -13.01 6.45 16.97
C SER A 182 -13.04 5.92 15.52
N ALA A 183 -13.92 4.97 15.21
CA ALA A 183 -14.07 4.45 13.85
C ALA A 183 -14.60 5.53 12.89
N LEU A 184 -15.58 6.33 13.33
CA LEU A 184 -16.08 7.47 12.55
C LEU A 184 -14.99 8.52 12.33
N LEU A 185 -14.24 8.90 13.36
CA LEU A 185 -13.14 9.86 13.27
C LEU A 185 -12.02 9.37 12.34
N ALA A 186 -11.73 8.07 12.35
CA ALA A 186 -10.67 7.48 11.52
C ALA A 186 -11.06 7.36 10.04
N VAL A 187 -12.34 7.15 9.71
CA VAL A 187 -12.79 6.80 8.35
C VAL A 187 -13.51 7.97 7.66
N ALA A 188 -14.40 8.68 8.37
CA ALA A 188 -15.29 9.66 7.77
C ALA A 188 -14.57 10.87 7.12
N PRO A 189 -13.51 11.46 7.71
CA PRO A 189 -12.82 12.59 7.09
C PRO A 189 -12.23 12.24 5.72
N GLY A 190 -11.58 11.07 5.61
CA GLY A 190 -11.03 10.57 4.35
C GLY A 190 -12.09 10.36 3.28
N LEU A 191 -13.19 9.70 3.63
CA LEU A 191 -14.32 9.50 2.71
C LEU A 191 -14.98 10.80 2.29
N ALA A 192 -15.14 11.76 3.21
CA ALA A 192 -15.71 13.06 2.90
C ALA A 192 -14.85 13.81 1.87
N VAL A 193 -13.52 13.79 2.03
CA VAL A 193 -12.61 14.38 1.03
C VAL A 193 -12.65 13.61 -0.29
N ALA A 194 -12.75 12.28 -0.30
CA ALA A 194 -12.86 11.51 -1.54
C ALA A 194 -14.14 11.84 -2.31
N VAL A 195 -15.28 11.96 -1.60
CA VAL A 195 -16.55 12.38 -2.18
C VAL A 195 -16.46 13.82 -2.70
N ALA A 196 -15.87 14.74 -1.93
CA ALA A 196 -15.66 16.11 -2.36
C ALA A 196 -14.76 16.18 -3.61
N ALA A 197 -13.67 15.41 -3.66
CA ALA A 197 -12.81 15.29 -4.83
C ALA A 197 -13.56 14.77 -6.06
N ALA A 198 -14.42 13.76 -5.88
CA ALA A 198 -15.21 13.18 -6.97
C ALA A 198 -16.28 14.13 -7.52
N LEU A 199 -16.90 14.95 -6.65
CA LEU A 199 -18.00 15.86 -6.99
C LEU A 199 -17.53 17.24 -7.46
N LEU A 200 -16.49 17.78 -6.84
CA LEU A 200 -15.99 19.14 -7.07
C LEU A 200 -14.73 19.19 -7.95
N GLY A 201 -14.09 18.04 -8.18
CA GLY A 201 -12.91 17.95 -9.04
C GLY A 201 -13.24 18.33 -10.48
N ARG A 202 -12.44 19.24 -11.06
CA ARG A 202 -12.56 19.64 -12.46
C ARG A 202 -12.35 18.45 -13.38
N ARG A 203 -13.11 18.44 -14.46
CA ARG A 203 -13.05 17.45 -15.56
C ARG A 203 -13.10 18.20 -16.90
N GLY A 204 -12.79 17.51 -17.98
CA GLY A 204 -12.69 18.07 -19.33
C GLY A 204 -11.45 18.94 -19.51
N ILE A 205 -10.40 18.69 -18.72
CA ILE A 205 -9.16 19.49 -18.71
C ILE A 205 -7.93 18.66 -19.12
N SER A 206 -8.12 17.43 -19.61
CA SER A 206 -7.00 16.55 -20.01
C SER A 206 -6.05 17.18 -21.04
N SER A 207 -6.56 17.93 -22.02
CA SER A 207 -5.72 18.62 -23.01
C SER A 207 -4.84 19.71 -22.39
N GLN A 208 -5.37 20.43 -21.41
CA GLN A 208 -4.64 21.47 -20.68
C GLN A 208 -3.62 20.86 -19.72
N LEU A 209 -4.00 19.78 -19.02
CA LEU A 209 -3.09 18.99 -18.18
C LEU A 209 -1.94 18.43 -19.00
N CYS A 210 -2.22 17.86 -20.18
CA CYS A 210 -1.19 17.32 -21.07
C CYS A 210 -0.18 18.41 -21.47
N ALA A 211 -0.64 19.62 -21.80
CA ALA A 211 0.25 20.74 -22.14
C ALA A 211 1.20 21.18 -21.00
N MET A 212 0.88 20.84 -19.74
CA MET A 212 1.73 21.15 -18.58
C MET A 212 2.73 20.04 -18.25
N VAL A 213 2.56 18.82 -18.79
CA VAL A 213 3.51 17.73 -18.56
C VAL A 213 4.83 18.05 -19.30
N PRO A 214 5.99 18.05 -18.63
CA PRO A 214 7.25 18.34 -19.30
C PRO A 214 7.71 17.18 -20.18
N HIS A 215 8.41 17.50 -21.27
CA HIS A 215 9.16 16.51 -22.04
C HIS A 215 10.39 16.03 -21.28
N GLY A 216 10.81 14.80 -21.54
CA GLY A 216 11.99 14.23 -20.91
C GLY A 216 12.16 12.75 -21.24
N ALA A 217 13.39 12.34 -21.52
CA ALA A 217 13.72 10.95 -21.77
C ALA A 217 13.71 10.17 -20.44
N VAL A 218 12.84 9.17 -20.34
CA VAL A 218 12.77 8.27 -19.19
C VAL A 218 13.06 6.86 -19.66
N ASP A 219 13.95 6.16 -18.93
CA ASP A 219 14.27 4.77 -19.23
C ASP A 219 13.08 3.88 -18.90
N TRP A 220 12.72 3.02 -19.85
CA TRP A 220 11.61 2.11 -19.74
C TRP A 220 11.93 0.79 -20.46
N PRO A 221 12.75 -0.07 -19.82
CA PRO A 221 13.20 -1.34 -20.42
C PRO A 221 12.05 -2.26 -20.87
N ALA A 222 10.89 -2.16 -20.22
CA ALA A 222 9.71 -2.94 -20.52
C ALA A 222 9.11 -2.65 -21.90
N ALA A 223 9.04 -1.39 -22.37
CA ALA A 223 8.57 -1.11 -23.74
C ALA A 223 9.61 -1.53 -24.79
N GLY A 224 10.89 -1.40 -24.46
CA GLY A 224 11.98 -1.91 -25.29
C GLY A 224 12.03 -3.44 -25.37
N LYS A 225 11.22 -4.15 -24.56
CA LYS A 225 11.24 -5.61 -24.39
C LYS A 225 12.65 -6.13 -24.11
N LEU A 226 13.44 -5.36 -23.34
CA LEU A 226 14.80 -5.72 -23.00
C LEU A 226 14.80 -6.95 -22.10
N SER A 227 15.66 -7.92 -22.39
CA SER A 227 15.87 -9.07 -21.50
C SER A 227 16.61 -8.66 -20.23
N ALA A 228 16.50 -9.46 -19.18
CA ALA A 228 17.19 -9.19 -17.91
C ALA A 228 18.72 -9.08 -18.09
N SER A 229 19.32 -9.88 -18.98
CA SER A 229 20.76 -9.79 -19.26
C SER A 229 21.14 -8.48 -19.94
N GLN A 230 20.29 -7.97 -20.83
CA GLN A 230 20.50 -6.67 -21.49
C GLN A 230 20.42 -5.53 -20.47
N ILE A 231 19.41 -5.53 -19.60
CA ILE A 231 19.25 -4.53 -18.54
C ILE A 231 20.47 -4.55 -17.59
N LEU A 232 20.88 -5.74 -17.13
CA LEU A 232 22.05 -5.90 -16.26
C LEU A 232 23.38 -5.53 -16.94
N SER A 233 23.43 -5.55 -18.27
CA SER A 233 24.59 -5.07 -19.04
C SER A 233 24.60 -3.55 -19.25
N GLY A 234 23.60 -2.83 -18.72
CA GLY A 234 23.48 -1.38 -18.83
C GLY A 234 22.79 -0.90 -20.12
N GLN A 235 22.03 -1.77 -20.79
CA GLN A 235 21.23 -1.37 -21.94
C GLN A 235 19.96 -0.64 -21.47
N HIS A 236 19.71 0.54 -22.04
CA HIS A 236 18.56 1.39 -21.75
C HIS A 236 17.63 1.52 -22.96
N PHE A 237 16.34 1.74 -22.72
CA PHE A 237 15.35 2.05 -23.76
C PHE A 237 14.54 3.27 -23.31
N TYR A 238 14.81 4.42 -23.92
CA TYR A 238 14.17 5.67 -23.54
C TYR A 238 12.88 5.91 -24.31
N ILE A 239 11.87 6.40 -23.61
CA ILE A 239 10.65 6.97 -24.18
C ILE A 239 10.49 8.42 -23.72
N ASP A 240 9.75 9.23 -24.48
CA ASP A 240 9.40 10.58 -24.04
C ASP A 240 8.28 10.54 -22.98
N TYR A 241 8.55 11.15 -21.84
CA TYR A 241 7.64 11.17 -20.69
C TYR A 241 6.32 11.86 -21.01
N HIS A 242 6.35 13.00 -21.69
CA HIS A 242 5.15 13.75 -22.06
C HIS A 242 4.25 12.91 -22.98
N ASP A 243 4.81 12.37 -24.06
CA ASP A 243 4.04 11.56 -25.02
C ASP A 243 3.39 10.35 -24.36
N TRP A 244 4.14 9.64 -23.50
CA TRP A 244 3.62 8.48 -22.78
C TRP A 244 2.52 8.88 -21.79
N MET A 245 2.75 9.92 -20.98
CA MET A 245 1.81 10.42 -19.97
C MET A 245 0.50 10.89 -20.59
N CYS A 246 0.60 11.71 -21.64
CA CYS A 246 -0.56 12.24 -22.34
C CYS A 246 -1.38 11.11 -22.96
N ARG A 247 -0.75 10.09 -23.54
CA ARG A 247 -1.46 8.96 -24.16
C ARG A 247 -2.09 8.01 -23.13
N ASN A 248 -1.36 7.67 -22.07
CA ASN A 248 -1.71 6.53 -21.20
C ASN A 248 -2.37 6.93 -19.88
N ILE A 249 -2.14 8.15 -19.37
CA ILE A 249 -2.58 8.54 -18.03
C ILE A 249 -3.50 9.77 -18.06
N ILE A 250 -3.08 10.87 -18.67
CA ILE A 250 -3.81 12.15 -18.58
C ILE A 250 -5.20 12.06 -19.19
N MET A 251 -5.38 11.27 -20.26
CA MET A 251 -6.72 11.03 -20.84
C MET A 251 -7.69 10.37 -19.85
N ASN A 252 -7.19 9.64 -18.84
CA ASN A 252 -8.04 8.99 -17.85
C ASN A 252 -8.57 9.96 -16.78
N PHE A 253 -8.10 11.21 -16.74
CA PHE A 253 -8.61 12.22 -15.80
C PHE A 253 -10.04 12.67 -16.11
N ASP A 254 -10.45 12.57 -17.38
CA ASP A 254 -11.80 12.93 -17.81
C ASP A 254 -12.79 11.76 -17.76
N GLN A 255 -12.32 10.55 -17.44
CA GLN A 255 -13.17 9.36 -17.35
C GLN A 255 -14.22 9.49 -16.25
N THR A 256 -15.45 9.12 -16.59
CA THR A 256 -16.49 8.92 -15.58
C THR A 256 -16.29 7.58 -14.88
N PHE A 257 -16.96 7.38 -13.74
CA PHE A 257 -16.99 6.08 -13.07
C PHE A 257 -17.47 4.96 -14.01
N ALA A 258 -18.47 5.23 -14.86
CA ALA A 258 -18.99 4.26 -15.80
C ALA A 258 -17.96 3.90 -16.88
N ASP A 259 -17.15 4.85 -17.34
CA ASP A 259 -16.10 4.59 -18.32
C ASP A 259 -14.99 3.72 -17.72
N ALA A 260 -14.54 4.07 -16.51
CA ALA A 260 -13.56 3.28 -15.77
C ALA A 260 -14.07 1.85 -15.50
N ALA A 261 -15.34 1.70 -15.09
CA ALA A 261 -15.94 0.39 -14.85
C ALA A 261 -16.07 -0.45 -16.13
N ARG A 262 -16.44 0.15 -17.26
CA ARG A 262 -16.47 -0.55 -18.55
C ARG A 262 -15.06 -0.97 -18.98
N PHE A 263 -14.05 -0.13 -18.74
CA PHE A 263 -12.66 -0.47 -19.02
C PHE A 263 -12.20 -1.67 -18.18
N VAL A 264 -12.42 -1.66 -16.87
CA VAL A 264 -12.09 -2.80 -15.99
C VAL A 264 -12.83 -4.06 -16.41
N ALA A 265 -14.13 -3.96 -16.73
CA ALA A 265 -14.93 -5.09 -17.20
C ALA A 265 -14.38 -5.69 -18.50
N SER A 266 -13.79 -4.87 -19.38
CA SER A 266 -13.21 -5.32 -20.66
C SER A 266 -11.96 -6.21 -20.50
N ILE A 267 -11.25 -6.13 -19.36
CA ILE A 267 -10.09 -7.00 -19.07
C ILE A 267 -10.53 -8.45 -18.81
N GLY A 268 -11.76 -8.66 -18.32
CA GLY A 268 -12.38 -9.98 -18.19
C GLY A 268 -11.62 -10.93 -17.25
N ALA A 269 -11.37 -12.16 -17.72
CA ALA A 269 -10.87 -13.27 -16.90
C ALA A 269 -9.48 -13.05 -16.28
N GLY A 270 -8.66 -12.15 -16.82
CA GLY A 270 -7.36 -11.80 -16.23
C GLY A 270 -7.46 -11.30 -14.79
N LEU A 271 -8.50 -10.53 -14.49
CA LEU A 271 -8.77 -10.02 -13.15
C LEU A 271 -9.16 -11.14 -12.16
N LEU A 272 -9.81 -12.22 -12.64
CA LEU A 272 -10.11 -13.38 -11.80
C LEU A 272 -8.82 -14.09 -11.35
N ALA A 273 -7.83 -14.21 -12.24
CA ALA A 273 -6.52 -14.75 -11.89
C ALA A 273 -5.79 -13.86 -10.87
N SER A 274 -5.83 -12.54 -11.05
CA SER A 274 -5.33 -11.56 -10.07
C SER A 274 -5.98 -11.72 -8.69
N THR A 275 -7.30 -11.95 -8.64
CA THR A 275 -8.01 -12.20 -7.38
C THR A 275 -7.61 -13.53 -6.74
N ALA A 276 -7.54 -14.62 -7.53
CA ALA A 276 -7.12 -15.92 -7.01
C ALA A 276 -5.70 -15.85 -6.42
N PHE A 277 -4.77 -15.19 -7.13
CA PHE A 277 -3.41 -14.97 -6.66
C PHE A 277 -3.39 -14.10 -5.38
N GLY A 278 -4.14 -13.00 -5.36
CA GLY A 278 -4.26 -12.13 -4.20
C GLY A 278 -4.82 -12.82 -2.96
N ILE A 279 -5.85 -13.66 -3.11
CA ILE A 279 -6.39 -14.49 -2.01
C ILE A 279 -5.34 -15.47 -1.50
N ALA A 280 -4.53 -16.06 -2.38
CA ALA A 280 -3.44 -16.93 -1.98
C ALA A 280 -2.38 -16.16 -1.17
N LEU A 281 -2.00 -14.94 -1.59
CA LEU A 281 -1.09 -14.07 -0.83
C LEU A 281 -1.61 -13.73 0.56
N LEU A 282 -2.90 -13.34 0.65
CA LEU A 282 -3.55 -13.05 1.94
C LEU A 282 -3.55 -14.29 2.85
N THR A 283 -3.90 -15.45 2.29
CA THR A 283 -3.94 -16.71 3.03
C THR A 283 -2.55 -17.08 3.54
N MET A 284 -1.52 -17.01 2.68
CA MET A 284 -0.14 -17.27 3.08
C MET A 284 0.34 -16.30 4.17
N THR A 285 -0.01 -15.02 4.06
CA THR A 285 0.31 -13.99 5.06
C THR A 285 -0.25 -14.36 6.43
N VAL A 286 -1.56 -14.62 6.50
CA VAL A 286 -2.25 -14.97 7.75
C VAL A 286 -1.71 -16.28 8.34
N LEU A 287 -1.49 -17.30 7.50
CA LEU A 287 -0.94 -18.58 7.95
C LEU A 287 0.49 -18.45 8.44
N ALA A 288 1.35 -17.67 7.77
CA ALA A 288 2.73 -17.44 8.18
C ALA A 288 2.78 -16.72 9.54
N ILE A 289 2.00 -15.65 9.72
CA ILE A 289 1.91 -14.93 11.00
C ILE A 289 1.40 -15.86 12.09
N GLY A 290 0.32 -16.61 11.84
CA GLY A 290 -0.26 -17.53 12.82
C GLY A 290 0.67 -18.66 13.22
N HIS A 291 1.39 -19.24 12.26
CA HIS A 291 2.33 -20.33 12.52
C HIS A 291 3.56 -19.87 13.32
N VAL A 292 4.16 -18.73 12.94
CA VAL A 292 5.34 -18.19 13.62
C VAL A 292 4.98 -17.67 15.01
N SER A 293 3.86 -16.95 15.15
CA SER A 293 3.40 -16.45 16.45
C SER A 293 2.87 -17.55 17.38
N GLY A 294 2.35 -18.64 16.83
CA GLY A 294 1.62 -19.67 17.59
C GLY A 294 0.18 -19.26 17.94
N VAL A 295 -0.26 -18.06 17.54
CA VAL A 295 -1.60 -17.54 17.83
C VAL A 295 -2.52 -17.85 16.65
N PRO A 296 -3.62 -18.60 16.83
CA PRO A 296 -4.52 -18.93 15.72
C PRO A 296 -5.31 -17.69 15.22
N PHE A 297 -5.43 -17.53 13.91
CA PHE A 297 -6.16 -16.42 13.30
C PHE A 297 -7.64 -16.37 13.71
N ARG A 298 -8.26 -17.52 13.97
CA ARG A 298 -9.63 -17.59 14.49
C ARG A 298 -9.82 -16.74 15.75
N ARG A 299 -8.85 -16.73 16.67
CA ARG A 299 -8.91 -15.94 17.90
C ARG A 299 -8.88 -14.43 17.62
N PHE A 300 -8.10 -14.04 16.61
CA PHE A 300 -8.11 -12.66 16.11
C PHE A 300 -9.48 -12.28 15.54
N CYS A 301 -10.12 -13.15 14.75
CA CYS A 301 -11.45 -12.91 14.17
C CYS A 301 -12.61 -12.88 15.19
N GLU A 302 -12.44 -13.48 16.37
CA GLU A 302 -13.47 -13.47 17.42
C GLU A 302 -13.65 -12.07 18.06
N LEU A 303 -12.59 -11.25 18.08
CA LEU A 303 -12.62 -9.89 18.62
C LEU A 303 -13.52 -8.91 17.85
N PRO A 304 -13.42 -8.79 16.51
CA PRO A 304 -14.31 -7.94 15.74
C PRO A 304 -15.71 -8.55 15.53
N ARG A 305 -15.98 -9.80 15.94
CA ARG A 305 -17.25 -10.49 15.65
C ARG A 305 -18.49 -9.73 16.13
N ARG A 306 -18.41 -9.02 17.27
CA ARG A 306 -19.50 -8.16 17.78
C ARG A 306 -19.68 -6.85 17.00
N ARG A 307 -18.76 -6.55 16.10
CA ARG A 307 -18.67 -5.33 15.26
C ARG A 307 -18.57 -5.72 13.78
N LEU A 308 -19.11 -6.88 13.41
CA LEU A 308 -18.96 -7.43 12.07
C LEU A 308 -19.45 -6.44 11.01
N TRP A 309 -20.53 -5.71 11.29
CA TRP A 309 -21.05 -4.70 10.37
C TRP A 309 -20.08 -3.54 10.10
N TRP A 310 -19.22 -3.13 11.05
CA TRP A 310 -18.16 -2.15 10.80
C TRP A 310 -17.13 -2.69 9.83
N VAL A 311 -16.68 -3.93 10.10
CA VAL A 311 -15.66 -4.60 9.29
C VAL A 311 -16.19 -4.86 7.89
N THR A 312 -17.43 -5.33 7.77
CA THR A 312 -18.10 -5.53 6.47
C THR A 312 -18.25 -4.21 5.73
N PHE A 313 -18.71 -3.14 6.39
CA PHE A 313 -18.81 -1.82 5.76
C PHE A 313 -17.44 -1.34 5.26
N ALA A 314 -16.41 -1.43 6.09
CA ALA A 314 -15.05 -1.03 5.72
C ALA A 314 -14.47 -1.89 4.58
N ALA A 315 -14.74 -3.19 4.55
CA ALA A 315 -14.36 -4.06 3.44
C ALA A 315 -15.12 -3.72 2.15
N VAL A 316 -16.41 -3.36 2.24
CA VAL A 316 -17.22 -2.96 1.07
C VAL A 316 -16.71 -1.65 0.46
N LEU A 317 -16.08 -0.77 1.24
CA LEU A 317 -15.46 0.46 0.71
C LEU A 317 -14.32 0.19 -0.28
N MET A 318 -13.77 -1.04 -0.35
CA MET A 318 -12.81 -1.44 -1.37
C MET A 318 -13.44 -1.69 -2.74
N LEU A 319 -14.74 -2.01 -2.81
CA LEU A 319 -15.39 -2.39 -4.07
C LEU A 319 -15.28 -1.34 -5.18
N PRO A 320 -15.44 -0.03 -4.93
CA PRO A 320 -15.23 0.99 -5.97
C PRO A 320 -13.84 0.95 -6.58
N VAL A 321 -12.81 0.63 -5.78
CA VAL A 321 -11.41 0.54 -6.26
C VAL A 321 -11.25 -0.66 -7.20
N PHE A 322 -11.78 -1.83 -6.82
CA PHE A 322 -11.80 -3.01 -7.69
C PHE A 322 -12.61 -2.79 -8.96
N ALA A 323 -13.69 -2.02 -8.88
CA ALA A 323 -14.57 -1.74 -10.01
C ALA A 323 -13.95 -0.75 -11.02
N THR A 324 -12.97 0.07 -10.62
CA THR A 324 -12.46 1.18 -11.45
C THR A 324 -10.97 1.13 -11.75
N SER A 325 -10.23 0.17 -11.18
CA SER A 325 -8.80 -0.02 -11.43
C SER A 325 -8.46 -1.49 -11.69
N VAL A 326 -7.43 -1.72 -12.49
CA VAL A 326 -6.95 -3.05 -12.91
C VAL A 326 -5.88 -3.64 -11.97
N ASP A 327 -5.43 -2.90 -10.96
CA ASP A 327 -4.33 -3.28 -10.06
C ASP A 327 -4.77 -4.25 -8.94
N TRP A 328 -5.55 -5.28 -9.29
CA TRP A 328 -6.23 -6.14 -8.33
C TRP A 328 -5.28 -6.87 -7.38
N VAL A 329 -4.12 -7.31 -7.85
CA VAL A 329 -3.11 -7.94 -6.97
C VAL A 329 -2.58 -6.92 -5.95
N ARG A 330 -2.38 -5.65 -6.33
CA ARG A 330 -2.00 -4.56 -5.40
C ARG A 330 -3.05 -4.41 -4.31
N TRP A 331 -4.32 -4.36 -4.68
CA TRP A 331 -5.43 -4.23 -3.73
C TRP A 331 -5.51 -5.39 -2.75
N TRP A 332 -5.24 -6.62 -3.20
CA TRP A 332 -5.13 -7.77 -2.29
C TRP A 332 -3.91 -7.72 -1.37
N VAL A 333 -2.77 -7.18 -1.84
CA VAL A 333 -1.61 -6.91 -0.98
C VAL A 333 -1.95 -5.85 0.07
N THR A 334 -2.69 -4.80 -0.28
CA THR A 334 -3.19 -3.80 0.67
C THR A 334 -4.16 -4.39 1.69
N ILE A 335 -5.10 -5.26 1.29
CA ILE A 335 -5.96 -6.01 2.23
C ILE A 335 -5.10 -6.89 3.16
N SER A 336 -4.06 -7.52 2.62
CA SER A 336 -3.12 -8.33 3.39
C SER A 336 -2.34 -7.49 4.40
N PHE A 337 -1.97 -6.26 4.04
CA PHE A 337 -1.37 -5.28 4.94
C PHE A 337 -2.34 -4.89 6.06
N ASP A 338 -3.55 -4.45 5.72
CA ASP A 338 -4.60 -4.02 6.66
C ASP A 338 -4.89 -5.07 7.74
N ILE A 339 -5.03 -6.34 7.33
CA ILE A 339 -5.24 -7.45 8.26
C ILE A 339 -3.93 -7.81 8.96
N GLY A 340 -2.83 -7.88 8.20
CA GLY A 340 -1.54 -8.41 8.63
C GLY A 340 -0.89 -7.60 9.74
N ILE A 341 -0.83 -6.27 9.63
CA ILE A 341 -0.20 -5.43 10.67
C ILE A 341 -0.95 -5.50 11.99
N VAL A 342 -2.29 -5.52 11.94
CA VAL A 342 -3.14 -5.55 13.13
C VAL A 342 -3.03 -6.92 13.79
N TYR A 343 -3.03 -7.98 12.97
CA TYR A 343 -2.83 -9.33 13.46
C TYR A 343 -1.43 -9.54 14.03
N LEU A 344 -0.38 -8.98 13.42
CA LEU A 344 0.99 -9.01 13.94
C LEU A 344 1.09 -8.35 15.32
N LEU A 345 0.55 -7.15 15.48
CA LEU A 345 0.53 -6.44 16.78
C LEU A 345 -0.27 -7.21 17.82
N TYR A 346 -1.47 -7.68 17.46
CA TYR A 346 -2.28 -8.53 18.33
C TYR A 346 -1.52 -9.79 18.76
N ALA A 347 -1.00 -10.56 17.81
CA ALA A 347 -0.31 -11.83 18.05
C ALA A 347 0.97 -11.64 18.87
N SER A 348 1.74 -10.58 18.62
CA SER A 348 2.98 -10.28 19.36
C SER A 348 2.72 -10.04 20.85
N SER A 349 1.52 -9.56 21.20
CA SER A 349 1.11 -9.28 22.59
C SER A 349 0.57 -10.51 23.33
N GLN A 350 0.32 -11.62 22.63
CA GLN A 350 -0.21 -12.84 23.26
C GLN A 350 0.88 -13.65 23.98
N PRO A 351 0.52 -14.47 24.99
CA PRO A 351 1.47 -15.33 25.71
C PRO A 351 2.21 -16.34 24.82
N GLU A 352 1.57 -16.84 23.76
CA GLU A 352 2.19 -17.82 22.85
C GLU A 352 3.43 -17.24 22.15
N ALA A 353 3.45 -15.92 21.90
CA ALA A 353 4.58 -15.26 21.27
C ALA A 353 5.81 -15.14 22.19
N THR A 354 5.67 -15.35 23.51
CA THR A 354 6.84 -15.39 24.42
C THR A 354 7.41 -16.78 24.61
N GLN A 355 6.71 -17.82 24.16
CA GLN A 355 7.18 -19.21 24.27
C GLN A 355 8.28 -19.51 23.25
N GLU A 356 9.13 -20.49 23.57
CA GLU A 356 10.15 -20.94 22.62
C GLU A 356 9.50 -21.54 21.35
N PRO A 357 10.05 -21.25 20.16
CA PRO A 357 9.59 -21.86 18.94
C PRO A 357 10.00 -23.33 18.88
N THR A 358 9.08 -24.17 18.41
CA THR A 358 9.42 -25.58 18.14
C THR A 358 10.42 -25.69 16.99
N ARG A 359 11.16 -26.81 16.91
CA ARG A 359 12.06 -27.09 15.78
C ARG A 359 11.32 -26.99 14.43
N ARG A 360 10.08 -27.46 14.37
CA ARG A 360 9.20 -27.35 13.18
C ARG A 360 8.96 -25.89 12.81
N THR A 361 8.63 -25.04 13.78
CA THR A 361 8.40 -23.60 13.56
C THR A 361 9.64 -22.90 13.01
N ARG A 362 10.84 -23.22 13.53
CA ARG A 362 12.10 -22.67 13.02
C ARG A 362 12.35 -23.07 11.55
N VAL A 363 12.11 -24.33 11.21
CA VAL A 363 12.26 -24.83 9.83
C VAL A 363 11.24 -24.18 8.90
N VAL A 364 9.97 -24.16 9.28
CA VAL A 364 8.90 -23.53 8.47
C VAL A 364 9.15 -22.05 8.28
N PHE A 365 9.63 -21.34 9.32
CA PHE A 365 10.05 -19.95 9.20
C PHE A 365 11.19 -19.78 8.20
N ALA A 366 12.27 -20.58 8.32
CA ALA A 366 13.40 -20.47 7.42
C ALA A 366 13.00 -20.76 5.95
N VAL A 367 12.25 -21.84 5.72
CA VAL A 367 11.75 -22.20 4.38
C VAL A 367 10.79 -21.14 3.85
N GLY A 368 9.85 -20.66 4.68
CA GLY A 368 8.89 -19.64 4.29
C GLY A 368 9.57 -18.32 3.92
N VAL A 369 10.56 -17.87 4.70
CA VAL A 369 11.36 -16.68 4.38
C VAL A 369 12.11 -16.85 3.07
N MET A 370 12.73 -18.01 2.84
CA MET A 370 13.43 -18.28 1.58
C MET A 370 12.48 -18.29 0.38
N LEU A 371 11.32 -18.95 0.49
CA LEU A 371 10.33 -18.98 -0.60
C LEU A 371 9.76 -17.59 -0.90
N LEU A 372 9.40 -16.81 0.13
CA LEU A 372 8.91 -15.44 -0.06
C LEU A 372 9.99 -14.52 -0.62
N ALA A 373 11.26 -14.71 -0.25
CA ALA A 373 12.38 -13.96 -0.79
C ALA A 373 12.66 -14.28 -2.27
N LEU A 374 12.41 -15.52 -2.71
CA LEU A 374 12.57 -15.95 -4.11
C LEU A 374 11.46 -15.42 -5.03
N PHE A 375 10.28 -15.13 -4.48
CA PHE A 375 9.14 -14.58 -5.22
C PHE A 375 8.71 -13.24 -4.63
N PRO A 376 9.53 -12.18 -4.75
CA PRO A 376 9.21 -10.88 -4.19
C PRO A 376 7.94 -10.32 -4.84
N VAL A 377 6.87 -10.24 -4.06
CA VAL A 377 5.61 -9.59 -4.48
C VAL A 377 5.83 -8.08 -4.42
N GLY A 378 6.42 -7.54 -5.47
CA GLY A 378 6.68 -6.11 -5.61
C GLY A 378 6.56 -5.64 -7.06
N VAL A 379 6.94 -6.49 -8.02
CA VAL A 379 6.50 -6.35 -9.41
C VAL A 379 5.16 -7.05 -9.52
N ILE A 380 4.09 -6.26 -9.44
CA ILE A 380 2.72 -6.77 -9.37
C ILE A 380 2.32 -7.26 -10.76
N PRO A 381 2.08 -8.58 -10.96
CA PRO A 381 1.65 -9.07 -12.26
C PRO A 381 0.25 -8.53 -12.56
N GLY A 382 0.15 -7.65 -13.56
CA GLY A 382 -1.12 -7.26 -14.17
C GLY A 382 -1.60 -8.37 -15.10
N PHE A 383 -2.22 -9.42 -14.55
CA PHE A 383 -2.70 -10.53 -15.38
C PHE A 383 -3.76 -10.05 -16.37
N GLY A 384 -3.48 -10.19 -17.66
CA GLY A 384 -4.37 -9.79 -18.74
C GLY A 384 -4.46 -8.28 -18.97
N VAL A 385 -3.67 -7.46 -18.26
CA VAL A 385 -3.59 -6.02 -18.50
C VAL A 385 -2.65 -5.79 -19.68
N PRO A 386 -3.10 -5.16 -20.79
CA PRO A 386 -2.20 -4.84 -21.89
C PRO A 386 -1.09 -3.90 -21.40
N PRO A 387 0.17 -4.10 -21.82
CA PRO A 387 1.24 -3.18 -21.45
C PRO A 387 0.89 -1.78 -22.01
N PRO A 388 1.14 -0.70 -21.26
CA PRO A 388 0.99 0.64 -21.80
C PRO A 388 1.93 0.79 -23.00
N VAL A 389 1.38 1.23 -24.14
CA VAL A 389 2.04 1.24 -25.45
C VAL A 389 2.69 2.58 -25.76
#